data_AF-A0A0D7EBZ4-F1
#
_entry.id   AF-A0A0D7EBZ4-F1
#
_cell.length_a   1.000
_cell.length_b   1.000
_cell.length_c   1.000
_cell.angle_alpha   90.00
_cell.angle_beta   90.00
_cell.angle_gamma   90.00
#
_symmetry.space_group_name_H-M   'P 1'
#
loop_
_entity.id
_entity.type
_entity.pdbx_description
1 polymer ?
#
loop_
_entity_poly.entity_id
_entity_poly.type
_entity_poly.pdbx_seq_one_letter_code
_entity_poly.pdbx_strand_id
1 'polypeptide(L)'
;MKTSHLTHLTLKGLLVLLAALPLASRAGEPLIVVEDRGGTSALPYYEALNLQPRANAPAGPPIPMLPVPATPMDEAAMLPVRSAKLTPGTVARRVIEAPGLRPFVVVGD
;
A
#
# COMPACT_ATOMS: atom_id res chain seq x y z
N MET A 1 -33.84 -6.93 43.96
CA MET A 1 -33.99 -7.43 42.58
C MET A 1 -33.13 -6.63 41.58
N LYS A 2 -31.81 -6.50 41.79
CA LYS A 2 -30.89 -5.70 40.93
C LYS A 2 -29.60 -6.44 40.54
N THR A 3 -29.33 -7.60 41.14
CA THR A 3 -28.06 -8.35 40.98
C THR A 3 -27.99 -9.19 39.70
N SER A 4 -29.13 -9.72 39.23
CA SER A 4 -29.20 -10.55 38.02
C SER A 4 -28.85 -9.78 36.73
N HIS A 5 -29.24 -8.51 36.63
CA HIS A 5 -28.97 -7.72 35.42
C HIS A 5 -27.48 -7.42 35.24
N LEU A 6 -26.75 -7.25 36.36
CA LEU A 6 -25.30 -7.04 36.37
C LEU A 6 -24.55 -8.32 36.01
N THR A 7 -24.98 -9.49 36.52
CA THR A 7 -24.36 -10.77 36.18
C THR A 7 -24.62 -11.19 34.73
N HIS A 8 -25.78 -10.87 34.17
CA HIS A 8 -26.02 -11.07 32.74
C HIS A 8 -25.15 -10.16 31.86
N LEU A 9 -24.88 -8.93 32.30
CA LEU A 9 -24.00 -8.02 31.58
C LEU A 9 -22.55 -8.50 31.60
N THR A 10 -22.04 -8.94 32.76
CA THR A 10 -20.67 -9.47 32.88
C THR A 10 -20.51 -10.79 32.14
N LEU A 11 -21.50 -11.69 32.19
CA LEU A 11 -21.48 -12.94 31.44
C LEU A 11 -21.49 -12.71 29.93
N LYS A 12 -22.28 -11.76 29.44
CA LYS A 12 -22.28 -11.38 28.02
C LYS A 12 -20.95 -10.77 27.59
N GLY A 13 -20.38 -9.89 28.42
CA GLY A 13 -19.06 -9.30 28.15
C GLY A 13 -17.95 -10.37 28.10
N LEU A 14 -17.97 -11.33 29.02
CA LEU A 14 -17.05 -12.46 29.04
C LEU A 14 -17.22 -13.35 27.80
N LEU A 15 -18.47 -13.63 27.39
CA LEU A 15 -18.76 -14.42 26.19
C LEU A 15 -18.25 -13.72 24.91
N VAL A 16 -18.44 -12.39 24.81
CA VAL A 16 -17.92 -11.58 23.70
C VAL A 16 -16.40 -11.58 23.69
N LEU A 17 -15.76 -11.48 24.86
CA LEU A 17 -14.30 -11.56 24.98
C LEU A 17 -13.78 -12.93 24.52
N LEU A 18 -14.37 -14.03 25.01
CA LEU A 18 -14.02 -15.40 24.62
C LEU A 18 -14.22 -15.67 23.13
N ALA A 19 -15.26 -15.09 22.51
CA ALA A 19 -15.50 -15.21 21.08
C ALA A 19 -14.50 -14.40 20.22
N ALA A 20 -13.88 -13.35 20.78
CA ALA A 20 -12.92 -12.50 20.06
C ALA A 20 -11.46 -13.03 20.11
N LEU A 21 -11.11 -13.87 21.09
CA LEU A 21 -9.78 -14.49 21.20
C LEU A 21 -9.26 -15.19 19.92
N PRO A 22 -10.05 -16.01 19.18
CA PRO A 22 -9.54 -16.70 18.00
C PRO A 22 -9.24 -15.76 16.82
N LEU A 23 -9.87 -14.57 16.76
CA LEU A 23 -9.56 -13.58 15.72
C LEU A 23 -8.18 -12.95 15.93
N ALA A 24 -7.76 -12.74 17.19
CA ALA A 24 -6.45 -12.21 17.51
C ALA A 24 -5.32 -13.22 17.23
N SER A 25 -5.58 -14.52 17.35
CA SER A 25 -4.59 -15.58 17.11
C SER A 25 -4.20 -15.75 15.63
N ARG A 26 -5.02 -15.30 14.68
CA ARG A 26 -4.72 -15.39 13.24
C ARG A 26 -3.83 -14.26 12.72
N ALA A 27 -3.55 -13.24 13.53
CA ALA A 27 -2.71 -12.10 13.14
C ALA A 27 -1.20 -12.42 13.19
N GLY A 28 -0.80 -13.57 13.73
CA GLY A 28 0.59 -13.97 13.93
C GLY A 28 1.09 -15.06 12.98
N GLU A 29 0.32 -15.46 11.98
CA GLU A 29 0.81 -16.43 11.00
C GLU A 29 1.88 -15.74 10.14
N PRO A 30 3.14 -16.21 10.18
CA PRO A 30 4.20 -15.59 9.40
C PRO A 30 3.85 -15.72 7.92
N LEU A 31 3.87 -14.59 7.22
CA LEU A 31 3.60 -14.55 5.79
C LEU A 31 4.57 -15.51 5.08
N ILE A 32 4.03 -16.55 4.46
CA ILE A 32 4.80 -17.44 3.59
C ILE A 32 4.96 -16.72 2.26
N VAL A 33 6.21 -16.48 1.88
CA VAL A 33 6.56 -16.02 0.54
C VAL A 33 6.29 -17.17 -0.41
N VAL A 34 5.11 -17.14 -1.04
CA VAL A 34 4.65 -18.18 -1.98
C VAL A 34 5.55 -18.22 -3.22
N GLU A 35 6.06 -17.07 -3.64
CA GLU A 35 6.98 -16.93 -4.77
C GLU A 35 7.75 -15.61 -4.63
N ASP A 36 9.07 -15.67 -4.50
CA ASP A 36 9.94 -14.50 -4.68
C ASP A 36 10.39 -14.49 -6.14
N ARG A 37 9.79 -13.63 -6.96
CA ARG A 37 10.25 -13.41 -8.34
C ARG A 37 11.43 -12.46 -8.45
N GLY A 38 11.87 -11.89 -7.33
CA GLY A 38 13.14 -11.18 -7.23
C GLY A 38 14.31 -12.10 -7.49
N GLY A 39 15.44 -11.55 -7.95
CA GLY A 39 16.67 -12.31 -8.21
C GLY A 39 16.83 -12.81 -9.64
N THR A 40 15.79 -12.75 -10.48
CA THR A 40 15.97 -12.89 -11.93
C THR A 40 16.58 -11.61 -12.50
N SER A 41 17.58 -11.76 -13.36
CA SER A 41 18.22 -10.62 -13.99
C SER A 41 17.21 -9.84 -14.83
N ALA A 42 17.11 -8.53 -14.60
CA ALA A 42 16.31 -7.64 -15.43
C ALA A 42 17.01 -7.28 -16.76
N LEU A 43 18.22 -7.81 -17.02
CA LEU A 43 18.98 -7.56 -18.24
C LEU A 43 18.16 -7.72 -19.54
N PRO A 44 17.30 -8.74 -19.70
CA PRO A 44 16.51 -8.91 -20.92
C PRO A 44 15.61 -7.71 -21.24
N TYR A 45 15.12 -6.98 -20.22
CA TYR A 45 14.32 -5.78 -20.42
C TYR A 45 15.14 -4.60 -20.96
N TYR A 46 16.46 -4.62 -20.78
CA TYR A 46 17.37 -3.55 -21.20
C TYR A 46 18.14 -3.87 -22.49
N GLU A 47 18.09 -5.11 -22.98
CA GLU A 47 18.72 -5.52 -24.25
C GLU A 47 18.18 -4.67 -25.42
N ALA A 48 16.87 -4.41 -25.45
CA ALA A 48 16.23 -3.58 -26.46
C ALA A 48 16.67 -2.10 -26.43
N LEU A 49 17.29 -1.65 -25.33
CA LEU A 49 17.77 -0.28 -25.19
C LEU A 49 19.17 -0.08 -25.77
N ASN A 50 19.79 -1.11 -26.37
CA ASN A 50 21.16 -1.06 -26.91
C ASN A 50 22.14 -0.41 -25.93
N LEU A 51 22.11 -0.85 -24.67
CA LEU A 51 23.03 -0.34 -23.65
C LEU A 51 24.47 -0.59 -24.08
N GLN A 52 25.26 0.47 -24.18
CA GLN A 52 26.69 0.37 -24.51
C GLN A 52 27.39 -0.44 -23.40
N PRO A 53 28.07 -1.57 -23.72
CA PRO A 53 28.80 -2.35 -22.74
C PRO A 53 29.85 -1.49 -22.05
N ARG A 54 29.69 -1.23 -20.74
CA ARG A 54 30.61 -0.37 -19.97
C ARG A 54 31.95 -1.03 -19.68
N ALA A 55 32.17 -2.27 -20.12
CA ALA A 55 33.31 -3.10 -19.77
C ALA A 55 34.68 -2.48 -20.10
N ASN A 56 34.75 -1.60 -21.11
CA ASN A 56 36.01 -0.94 -21.53
C ASN A 56 35.86 0.57 -21.76
N ALA A 57 34.73 1.17 -21.38
CA ALA A 57 34.54 2.61 -21.50
C ALA A 57 35.23 3.30 -20.31
N PRO A 58 36.06 4.34 -20.52
CA PRO A 58 36.49 5.22 -19.43
C PRO A 58 35.26 5.61 -18.62
N ALA A 59 35.37 5.60 -17.29
CA ALA A 59 34.29 6.04 -16.43
C ALA A 59 33.83 7.43 -16.91
N GLY A 60 32.69 7.48 -17.60
CA GLY A 60 32.11 8.73 -18.05
C GLY A 60 31.94 9.66 -16.86
N PRO A 61 31.90 10.98 -17.09
CA PRO A 61 31.78 11.95 -16.01
C PRO A 61 30.61 11.56 -15.10
N PRO A 62 30.79 11.65 -13.77
CA PRO A 62 29.74 11.28 -12.82
C PRO A 62 28.46 12.03 -13.19
N ILE A 63 27.36 11.29 -13.35
CA ILE A 63 26.05 11.90 -13.55
C ILE A 63 25.79 12.74 -12.29
N PRO A 64 25.54 14.05 -12.41
CA PRO A 64 25.25 14.88 -11.25
C PRO A 64 24.02 14.31 -10.56
N MET A 65 24.24 13.75 -9.38
CA MET A 65 23.17 13.22 -8.54
C MET A 65 22.34 14.40 -8.06
N LEU A 66 21.04 14.36 -8.35
CA LEU A 66 20.11 15.32 -7.78
C LEU A 66 20.24 15.26 -6.25
N PRO A 67 20.34 16.41 -5.56
CA PRO A 67 20.41 16.44 -4.11
C PRO A 67 19.23 15.67 -3.53
N VAL A 68 19.50 14.62 -2.77
CA VAL A 68 18.46 13.95 -2.00
C VAL A 68 17.96 14.96 -0.97
N PRO A 69 16.65 15.25 -0.91
CA PRO A 69 16.11 16.16 0.09
C PRO A 69 16.52 15.70 1.49
N ALA A 70 17.13 16.59 2.28
CA ALA A 70 17.59 16.29 3.64
C ALA A 70 16.42 16.11 4.63
N THR A 71 15.22 16.49 4.23
CA THR A 71 13.99 16.33 5.00
C THR A 71 13.39 14.95 4.76
N PRO A 72 13.05 14.17 5.81
CA PRO A 72 12.28 12.93 5.64
C PRO A 72 10.98 13.26 4.90
N MET A 73 10.78 12.65 3.73
CA MET A 73 9.56 12.83 2.96
C MET A 73 8.52 11.83 3.45
N ASP A 74 7.51 12.35 4.12
CA ASP A 74 6.30 11.60 4.47
C ASP A 74 5.40 11.38 3.25
N GLU A 75 4.48 10.41 3.30
CA GLU A 75 3.56 10.10 2.19
C GLU A 75 2.74 11.33 1.79
N ALA A 76 2.35 12.17 2.76
CA ALA A 76 1.67 13.43 2.53
C ALA A 76 2.53 14.48 1.78
N ALA A 77 3.86 14.36 1.82
CA ALA A 77 4.76 15.21 1.02
C ALA A 77 4.92 14.69 -0.42
N MET A 78 4.54 13.44 -0.68
CA MET A 78 4.63 12.80 -1.99
C MET A 78 3.32 12.88 -2.80
N LEU A 79 2.18 13.18 -2.17
CA LEU A 79 0.87 13.15 -2.80
C LEU A 79 0.03 14.39 -2.45
N PRO A 80 -0.85 14.86 -3.36
CA PRO A 80 -1.04 14.41 -4.74
C PRO A 80 -0.07 15.09 -5.72
N VAL A 81 0.62 14.31 -6.57
CA VAL A 81 1.52 14.84 -7.60
C VAL A 81 0.71 15.55 -8.69
N ARG A 82 0.86 16.88 -8.79
CA ARG A 82 0.30 17.69 -9.88
C ARG A 82 1.36 17.86 -10.96
N SER A 83 1.08 17.42 -12.18
CA SER A 83 1.94 17.67 -13.34
C SER A 83 1.53 18.96 -14.03
N ALA A 84 2.48 19.84 -14.31
CA ALA A 84 2.22 21.08 -15.05
C ALA A 84 1.75 20.84 -16.50
N LYS A 85 2.01 19.64 -17.04
CA LYS A 85 1.68 19.27 -18.44
C LYS A 85 0.50 18.33 -18.57
N LEU A 86 0.03 17.72 -17.47
CA LEU A 86 -1.10 16.79 -17.50
C LEU A 86 -2.29 17.43 -16.80
N THR A 87 -3.31 17.75 -17.58
CA THR A 87 -4.63 18.05 -17.06
C THR A 87 -5.42 16.75 -16.94
N PRO A 88 -6.08 16.48 -15.80
CA PRO A 88 -7.12 15.46 -15.77
C PRO A 88 -8.13 15.87 -16.83
N GLY A 89 -8.25 15.11 -17.92
CA GLY A 89 -9.21 15.42 -18.97
C GLY A 89 -10.64 15.47 -18.42
N THR A 90 -11.61 15.82 -19.26
CA THR A 90 -13.02 15.84 -18.84
C THR A 90 -13.48 14.45 -18.38
N VAL A 91 -13.66 14.29 -17.07
CA VAL A 91 -14.18 13.03 -16.48
C VAL A 91 -15.70 13.07 -16.52
N ALA A 92 -16.31 12.33 -17.44
CA ALA A 92 -17.75 12.15 -17.46
C ALA A 92 -18.20 11.36 -16.22
N ARG A 93 -19.27 11.81 -15.57
CA ARG A 93 -19.87 11.10 -14.44
C ARG A 93 -20.39 9.74 -14.91
N ARG A 94 -19.91 8.67 -14.27
CA ARG A 94 -20.42 7.30 -14.46
C ARG A 94 -21.09 6.82 -13.18
N VAL A 95 -22.31 6.32 -13.29
CA VAL A 95 -22.98 5.61 -12.20
C VAL A 95 -22.31 4.25 -12.06
N ILE A 96 -21.82 3.92 -10.86
CA ILE A 96 -21.28 2.59 -10.57
C ILE A 96 -22.44 1.73 -10.08
N GLU A 97 -23.04 0.95 -10.98
CA GLU A 97 -23.98 -0.12 -10.59
C GLU A 97 -23.17 -1.35 -10.19
N ALA A 98 -22.95 -1.50 -8.89
CA ALA A 98 -22.26 -2.64 -8.32
C ALA A 98 -23.16 -3.36 -7.30
N PRO A 99 -24.14 -4.17 -7.76
CA PRO A 99 -25.04 -4.92 -6.88
C PRO A 99 -24.26 -5.81 -5.93
N GLY A 100 -24.48 -5.65 -4.63
CA GLY A 100 -23.78 -6.41 -3.58
C GLY A 100 -22.55 -5.72 -2.98
N LEU A 101 -22.07 -4.61 -3.55
CA LEU A 101 -21.03 -3.77 -2.94
C LEU A 101 -21.66 -2.67 -2.08
N ARG A 102 -21.13 -2.46 -0.87
CA ARG A 102 -21.59 -1.38 0.02
C ARG A 102 -21.01 -0.05 -0.48
N PRO A 103 -21.84 1.00 -0.68
CA PRO A 103 -21.33 2.33 -0.98
C PRO A 103 -20.44 2.82 0.16
N PHE A 104 -19.30 3.41 -0.20
CA PHE A 104 -18.46 4.17 0.72
C PHE A 104 -17.89 5.40 0.00
N VAL A 105 -17.50 6.41 0.77
CA VAL A 105 -16.87 7.63 0.27
C VAL A 105 -15.57 7.86 1.02
N VAL A 106 -14.59 8.43 0.33
CA VAL A 106 -13.32 8.86 0.93
C VAL A 106 -13.40 10.38 1.10
N VAL A 107 -13.26 10.85 2.34
CA VAL A 107 -13.15 12.26 2.68
C VAL A 107 -11.71 12.48 3.14
N GLY A 108 -10.99 13.36 2.45
CA GLY A 108 -9.67 13.83 2.86
C GLY A 108 -9.74 15.26 3.39
N ASP A 109 -8.68 15.67 4.08
CA ASP A 109 -8.39 17.03 4.53
C ASP A 109 -7.62 17.86 3.48
#